data_AF-A0AAV8XQQ8-F1
#
_entry.id   AF-A0AAV8XQQ8-F1
#
_cell.length_a   1.000
_cell.length_b   1.000
_cell.length_c   1.000
_cell.angle_alpha   90.00
_cell.angle_beta   90.00
_cell.angle_gamma   90.00
#
_symmetry.space_group_name_H-M   'P 1'
#
loop_
_entity.id
_entity.type
_entity.pdbx_description
1 polymer ?
#
loop_
_entity_poly.entity_id
_entity_poly.type
_entity_poly.pdbx_seq_one_letter_code
_entity_poly.pdbx_strand_id
1 'polypeptide(L)'
;MILINFYYYRVLFGYEGQTNCLKVVSKGCDGIEEMCEDLNSGKIMYAFAKVNDPRTSLDKCVLINWQGEGANTVRKGMCANHLRDIEKFFSGAHLTINARNEEEVEPELIIEKLKKGGSEYRFKVRVEPMEPSGPVGTTYQRVNPVKEINSQERDKFWRKEEEEERKRLEEEKKKKQEESYKLELEIAQREEKGNKAAR
;
A
#
# COMPACT_ATOMS: atom_id res chain seq x y z
N MET A 1 -11.49 -13.42 14.05
CA MET A 1 -10.43 -12.40 14.21
C MET A 1 -9.95 -12.49 15.65
N ILE A 2 -8.82 -13.14 15.90
CA ILE A 2 -8.27 -13.28 17.27
C ILE A 2 -7.65 -11.93 17.61
N LEU A 3 -8.37 -11.14 18.42
CA LEU A 3 -7.82 -9.93 19.03
C LEU A 3 -6.79 -10.39 20.07
N ILE A 4 -5.52 -10.39 19.67
CA ILE A 4 -4.41 -10.51 20.62
C ILE A 4 -4.49 -9.24 21.46
N ASN A 5 -5.05 -9.35 22.67
CA ASN A 5 -5.08 -8.27 23.63
C ASN A 5 -3.65 -7.76 23.86
N PHE A 6 -3.45 -6.44 23.83
CA PHE A 6 -2.18 -5.74 24.05
C PHE A 6 -1.49 -6.03 25.40
N TYR A 7 -2.05 -6.92 26.23
CA TYR A 7 -1.48 -7.41 27.48
C TYR A 7 -0.47 -8.55 27.31
N TYR A 8 -0.47 -9.25 26.17
CA TYR A 8 0.42 -10.39 25.93
C TYR A 8 1.59 -10.01 25.03
N TYR A 9 2.81 -10.29 25.49
CA TYR A 9 4.05 -10.04 24.75
C TYR A 9 4.44 -11.21 23.84
N ARG A 10 3.87 -12.40 24.07
CA ARG A 10 4.06 -13.59 23.20
C ARG A 10 2.78 -14.41 23.03
N VAL A 11 2.67 -15.07 21.88
CA VAL A 11 1.68 -16.12 21.61
C VAL A 11 2.31 -17.22 20.77
N LEU A 12 2.11 -18.48 21.17
CA LEU A 12 2.55 -19.67 20.45
C LEU A 12 1.35 -20.38 19.83
N PHE A 13 1.46 -20.71 18.55
CA PHE A 13 0.47 -21.44 17.77
C PHE A 13 1.03 -22.79 17.34
N GLY A 14 0.16 -23.79 17.32
CA GLY A 14 0.50 -25.14 16.84
C GLY A 14 -0.69 -25.77 16.15
N TYR A 15 -0.42 -26.77 15.32
CA TYR A 15 -1.48 -27.51 14.64
C TYR A 15 -2.23 -28.43 15.60
N GLU A 16 -3.53 -28.56 15.39
CA GLU A 16 -4.37 -29.52 16.10
C GLU A 16 -4.26 -30.91 15.45
N GLY A 17 -3.45 -31.77 16.07
CA GLY A 17 -3.23 -33.13 15.57
C GLY A 17 -2.59 -33.13 14.19
N GLN A 18 -3.24 -33.79 13.22
CA GLN A 18 -2.82 -33.82 11.81
C GLN A 18 -3.61 -32.85 10.92
N THR A 19 -4.49 -32.02 11.50
CA THR A 19 -5.30 -31.07 10.74
C THR A 19 -4.52 -29.82 10.37
N ASN A 20 -5.01 -29.03 9.42
CA ASN A 20 -4.43 -27.74 9.04
C ASN A 20 -4.96 -26.57 9.90
N CYS A 21 -5.58 -26.87 11.04
CA CYS A 21 -6.14 -25.88 11.95
C CYS A 21 -5.08 -25.48 12.98
N LEU A 22 -4.76 -24.18 13.03
CA LEU A 22 -3.88 -23.60 14.05
C LEU A 22 -4.69 -23.29 15.32
N LYS A 23 -4.15 -23.66 16.47
CA LYS A 23 -4.66 -23.28 17.79
C LYS A 23 -3.58 -22.61 18.62
N VAL A 24 -4.00 -21.76 19.55
CA VAL A 24 -3.12 -21.20 20.56
C VAL A 24 -2.70 -22.33 21.49
N VAL A 25 -1.39 -22.56 21.58
CA VAL A 25 -0.78 -23.53 22.50
C VAL A 25 -0.50 -22.85 23.83
N SER A 26 0.09 -21.67 23.78
CA SER A 26 0.50 -20.91 24.95
C SER A 26 0.48 -19.41 24.65
N LYS A 27 0.31 -18.59 25.69
CA LYS A 27 0.36 -17.13 25.63
C LYS A 27 0.97 -16.63 26.94
N GLY A 28 1.77 -15.58 26.87
CA GLY A 28 2.52 -15.10 28.02
C GLY A 28 2.91 -13.63 27.90
N CYS A 29 3.42 -13.09 29.01
CA CYS A 29 3.96 -11.74 29.07
C CYS A 29 5.48 -11.69 29.19
N ASP A 30 6.15 -12.80 29.52
CA ASP A 30 7.59 -12.83 29.84
C ASP A 30 8.49 -13.05 28.61
N GLY A 31 8.27 -12.27 27.56
CA GLY A 31 9.19 -12.19 26.43
C GLY A 31 9.34 -13.50 25.64
N ILE A 32 10.56 -13.77 25.13
CA ILE A 32 10.87 -14.94 24.29
C ILE A 32 11.43 -16.11 25.10
N GLU A 33 12.06 -15.87 26.25
CA GLU A 33 12.75 -16.90 27.03
C GLU A 33 11.80 -18.01 27.50
N GLU A 34 10.69 -17.61 28.12
CA GLU A 34 9.63 -18.52 28.58
C GLU A 34 8.96 -19.29 27.40
N MET A 35 8.97 -18.71 26.21
CA MET A 35 8.40 -19.34 25.03
C MET A 35 9.21 -20.56 24.57
N CYS A 36 10.53 -20.54 24.77
CA CYS A 36 11.40 -21.64 24.35
C CYS A 36 11.03 -22.95 25.07
N GLU A 37 10.59 -22.88 26.33
CA GLU A 37 10.15 -24.05 27.11
C GLU A 37 8.89 -24.72 26.53
N ASP A 38 8.03 -23.95 25.86
CA ASP A 38 6.80 -24.45 25.22
C ASP A 38 7.05 -25.02 23.80
N LEU A 39 8.26 -24.84 23.25
CA LEU A 39 8.60 -25.34 21.91
C LEU A 39 8.74 -26.85 21.91
N ASN A 40 8.26 -27.49 20.84
CA ASN A 40 8.29 -28.93 20.71
C ASN A 40 9.01 -29.35 19.43
N SER A 41 10.12 -30.06 19.58
CA SER A 41 10.93 -30.56 18.47
C SER A 41 10.18 -31.54 17.55
N GLY A 42 9.11 -32.17 18.01
CA GLY A 42 8.27 -33.07 17.22
C GLY A 42 7.18 -32.36 16.40
N LYS A 43 7.04 -31.04 16.51
CA LYS A 43 5.91 -30.30 15.92
C LYS A 43 6.37 -29.10 15.09
N ILE A 44 5.46 -28.65 14.22
CA ILE A 44 5.57 -27.38 13.53
C ILE A 44 4.73 -26.38 14.30
N MET A 45 5.33 -25.26 14.65
CA MET A 45 4.71 -24.22 15.47
C MET A 45 5.02 -22.85 14.87
N TYR A 46 4.22 -21.87 15.24
CA TYR A 46 4.45 -20.47 14.87
C TYR A 46 4.34 -19.63 16.11
N ALA A 47 5.34 -18.81 16.36
CA ALA A 47 5.32 -17.92 17.50
C ALA A 47 5.32 -16.46 17.05
N PHE A 48 4.55 -15.64 17.74
CA PHE A 48 4.53 -14.21 17.53
C PHE A 48 4.87 -13.53 18.84
N ALA A 49 5.99 -12.82 18.85
CA ALA A 49 6.55 -12.24 20.06
C ALA A 49 6.97 -10.79 19.83
N LYS A 50 6.90 -10.00 20.89
CA LYS A 50 7.29 -8.60 20.93
C LYS A 50 8.64 -8.48 21.62
N VAL A 51 9.62 -7.89 20.93
CA VAL A 51 11.00 -7.74 21.40
C VAL A 51 11.35 -6.27 21.43
N ASN A 52 11.96 -5.81 22.53
CA ASN A 52 12.47 -4.45 22.61
C ASN A 52 13.79 -4.35 21.82
N ASP A 53 13.86 -3.43 20.86
CA ASP A 53 15.11 -3.17 20.14
C ASP A 53 15.96 -2.15 20.90
N PRO A 54 17.14 -2.52 21.43
CA PRO A 54 17.99 -1.61 22.21
C PRO A 54 18.43 -0.37 21.43
N ARG A 55 18.48 -0.44 20.09
CA ARG A 55 18.90 0.70 19.23
C ARG A 55 17.83 1.78 19.16
N THR A 56 16.56 1.38 19.07
CA THR A 56 15.45 2.30 18.82
C THR A 56 14.62 2.55 20.07
N SER A 57 14.79 1.75 21.13
CA SER A 57 13.91 1.71 22.31
C SER A 57 12.43 1.50 21.96
N LEU A 58 12.17 1.03 20.73
CA LEU A 58 10.85 0.70 20.23
C LEU A 58 10.68 -0.79 20.26
N ASP A 59 9.47 -1.21 20.59
CA ASP A 59 9.12 -2.60 20.53
C ASP A 59 8.82 -3.03 19.10
N LYS A 60 9.44 -4.13 18.66
CA LYS A 60 9.23 -4.71 17.35
C LYS A 60 8.62 -6.10 17.50
N CYS A 61 7.67 -6.41 16.62
CA CYS A 61 7.06 -7.72 16.56
C CYS A 61 7.89 -8.65 15.66
N VAL A 62 8.11 -9.88 16.11
CA VAL A 62 8.86 -10.92 15.40
C VAL A 62 7.97 -12.14 15.23
N LEU A 63 7.97 -12.70 14.01
CA LEU A 63 7.33 -13.96 13.69
C LEU A 63 8.39 -15.07 13.63
N ILE A 64 8.20 -16.15 14.38
CA ILE A 64 9.09 -17.29 14.42
C ILE A 64 8.36 -18.49 13.79
N ASN A 65 8.90 -18.99 12.69
CA ASN A 65 8.48 -20.23 12.05
C ASN A 65 9.32 -21.38 12.62
N TRP A 66 8.74 -22.10 13.58
CA TRP A 66 9.38 -23.23 14.23
C TRP A 66 9.13 -24.52 13.46
N GLN A 67 10.22 -25.12 12.98
CA GLN A 67 10.23 -26.41 12.28
C GLN A 67 11.05 -27.41 13.10
N GLY A 68 10.46 -27.92 14.18
CA GLY A 68 11.14 -28.86 15.07
C GLY A 68 11.79 -30.02 14.33
N GLU A 69 13.01 -30.38 14.73
CA GLU A 69 13.83 -31.39 14.04
C GLU A 69 13.12 -32.74 13.88
N GLY A 70 12.42 -33.19 14.93
CA GLY A 70 11.65 -34.43 14.95
C GLY A 70 10.28 -34.38 14.26
N ALA A 71 9.85 -33.22 13.75
CA ALA A 71 8.57 -33.14 13.06
C ALA A 71 8.58 -33.89 11.71
N ASN A 72 7.46 -34.52 11.37
CA ASN A 72 7.30 -35.33 10.16
C ASN A 72 7.68 -34.56 8.88
N THR A 73 8.60 -35.12 8.08
CA THR A 73 9.10 -34.54 6.83
C THR A 73 8.00 -34.16 5.84
N VAL A 74 6.98 -35.01 5.67
CA VAL A 74 5.85 -34.75 4.76
C VAL A 74 5.05 -33.53 5.24
N ARG A 75 4.87 -33.42 6.56
CA ARG A 75 4.18 -32.29 7.18
C ARG A 75 4.97 -30.99 7.02
N LYS A 76 6.30 -31.02 7.15
CA LYS A 76 7.18 -29.86 6.90
C LYS A 76 7.01 -29.31 5.49
N GLY A 77 6.97 -30.20 4.49
CA GLY A 77 6.74 -29.82 3.09
C GLY A 77 5.38 -29.15 2.87
N MET A 78 4.30 -29.69 3.45
CA MET A 78 2.97 -29.09 3.34
C MET A 78 2.89 -27.73 4.05
N CYS A 79 3.38 -27.65 5.29
CA CYS A 79 3.29 -26.44 6.11
C CYS A 79 4.20 -25.30 5.63
N ALA A 80 5.21 -25.58 4.79
CA ALA A 80 5.99 -24.53 4.13
C ALA A 80 5.11 -23.59 3.29
N ASN A 81 4.06 -24.12 2.65
CA ASN A 81 3.12 -23.30 1.88
C ASN A 81 2.20 -22.44 2.78
N HIS A 82 1.95 -22.88 4.02
CA HIS A 82 1.11 -22.14 4.96
C HIS A 82 1.81 -20.88 5.48
N LEU A 83 3.15 -20.81 5.45
CA LEU A 83 3.91 -19.68 5.97
C LEU A 83 3.46 -18.35 5.35
N ARG A 84 3.15 -18.34 4.05
CA ARG A 84 2.66 -17.14 3.35
C ARG A 84 1.35 -16.60 3.94
N ASP A 85 0.42 -17.49 4.26
CA ASP A 85 -0.87 -17.10 4.82
C ASP A 85 -0.74 -16.69 6.29
N ILE A 86 0.23 -17.29 7.00
CA ILE A 86 0.57 -16.95 8.38
C ILE A 86 1.23 -15.57 8.46
N GLU A 87 2.15 -15.25 7.56
CA GLU A 87 2.75 -13.91 7.46
C GLU A 87 1.70 -12.84 7.18
N LYS A 88 0.70 -13.14 6.34
CA LYS A 88 -0.43 -12.24 6.09
C LYS A 88 -1.33 -12.10 7.33
N PHE A 89 -1.57 -13.18 8.06
CA PHE A 89 -2.36 -13.16 9.28
C PHE A 89 -1.67 -12.33 10.38
N PHE A 90 -0.36 -12.49 10.54
CA PHE A 90 0.48 -11.70 11.43
C PHE A 90 1.07 -10.48 10.72
N SER A 91 0.20 -9.74 10.01
CA SER A 91 0.60 -8.49 9.34
C SER A 91 1.21 -7.51 10.36
N GLY A 92 2.43 -7.03 10.11
CA GLY A 92 3.16 -6.15 11.03
C GLY A 92 4.33 -6.82 11.77
N ALA A 93 4.64 -8.09 11.48
CA ALA A 93 5.94 -8.65 11.83
C ALA A 93 7.06 -7.84 11.15
N HIS A 94 8.01 -7.35 11.95
CA HIS A 94 9.19 -6.62 11.48
C HIS A 94 10.27 -7.57 10.97
N LEU A 95 10.26 -8.80 11.47
CA LEU A 95 11.22 -9.84 11.16
C LEU A 95 10.52 -11.20 11.20
N THR A 96 10.76 -12.02 10.18
CA THR A 96 10.39 -13.44 10.17
C THR A 96 11.65 -14.28 10.32
N ILE A 97 11.67 -15.18 11.31
CA ILE A 97 12.80 -16.08 11.59
C ILE A 97 12.34 -17.51 11.37
N ASN A 98 13.14 -18.29 10.64
CA ASN A 98 12.95 -19.73 10.57
C ASN A 98 13.88 -20.37 11.60
N ALA A 99 13.33 -21.17 12.51
CA ALA A 99 14.06 -21.83 13.57
C ALA A 99 13.80 -23.34 13.57
N ARG A 100 14.82 -24.15 13.83
CA ARG A 100 14.70 -25.62 13.91
C ARG A 100 14.98 -26.20 15.29
N ASN A 101 15.81 -25.50 16.05
CA ASN A 101 16.23 -25.83 17.41
C ASN A 101 16.11 -24.60 18.31
N GLU A 102 16.14 -24.81 19.61
CA GLU A 102 15.94 -23.76 20.61
C GLU A 102 17.07 -22.71 20.59
N GLU A 103 18.28 -23.12 20.24
CA GLU A 103 19.45 -22.24 20.08
C GLU A 103 19.18 -21.14 19.03
N GLU A 104 18.46 -21.44 17.94
CA GLU A 104 18.11 -20.46 16.90
C GLU A 104 17.03 -19.44 17.35
N VAL A 105 16.42 -19.65 18.51
CA VAL A 105 15.36 -18.82 19.11
C VAL A 105 15.87 -18.00 20.30
N GLU A 106 17.17 -18.05 20.60
CA GLU A 106 17.73 -17.26 21.69
C GLU A 106 17.51 -15.74 21.51
N PRO A 107 17.14 -15.01 22.59
CA PRO A 107 16.86 -13.58 22.52
C PRO A 107 18.00 -12.76 21.88
N GLU A 108 19.25 -13.10 22.20
CA GLU A 108 20.43 -12.39 21.71
C GLU A 108 20.55 -12.47 20.19
N LEU A 109 20.36 -13.66 19.60
CA LEU A 109 20.42 -13.88 18.16
C LEU A 109 19.26 -13.19 17.44
N ILE A 110 18.07 -13.19 18.04
CA ILE A 110 16.90 -12.49 17.49
C ILE A 110 17.15 -10.98 17.45
N ILE A 111 17.67 -10.40 18.54
CA ILE A 111 18.03 -8.99 18.61
C ILE A 111 19.14 -8.67 17.59
N GLU A 112 20.13 -9.54 17.41
CA GLU A 112 21.19 -9.36 16.41
C GLU A 112 20.62 -9.34 14.98
N LYS A 113 19.74 -10.29 14.65
CA LYS A 113 19.05 -10.35 13.34
C LYS A 113 18.18 -9.11 13.14
N LEU A 114 17.51 -8.63 14.19
CA LEU A 114 16.70 -7.42 14.16
C LEU A 114 17.53 -6.15 13.90
N LYS A 115 18.74 -6.08 14.48
CA LYS A 115 19.71 -4.99 14.25
C LYS A 115 20.24 -4.97 12.82
N LYS A 116 20.44 -6.15 12.22
CA LYS A 116 20.90 -6.31 10.82
C LYS A 116 19.80 -6.07 9.80
N GLY A 117 18.57 -6.47 10.10
CA GLY A 117 17.41 -6.36 9.20
C GLY A 117 16.73 -4.98 9.19
N GLY A 118 17.03 -4.11 10.15
CA GLY A 118 16.50 -2.75 10.20
C GLY A 118 17.42 -1.74 9.53
N SER A 119 16.91 -0.98 8.56
CA SER A 119 17.50 0.30 8.16
C SER A 119 17.64 1.21 9.39
N GLU A 120 18.70 2.02 9.45
CA GLU A 120 18.98 2.92 10.57
C GLU A 120 17.96 4.08 10.66
N TYR A 121 16.73 3.81 11.06
CA TYR A 121 15.79 4.86 11.43
C TYR A 121 16.05 5.24 12.88
N ARG A 122 16.95 6.22 13.08
CA ARG A 122 17.02 6.98 14.33
C ARG A 122 15.76 7.83 14.41
N PHE A 123 14.75 7.34 15.13
CA PHE A 123 13.77 8.25 15.71
C PHE A 123 14.51 9.09 16.75
N LYS A 124 15.10 10.20 16.31
CA LYS A 124 15.40 11.29 17.24
C LYS A 124 14.05 11.69 17.78
N VAL A 125 13.71 11.24 18.99
CA VAL A 125 12.68 11.90 19.77
C VAL A 125 13.16 13.34 19.85
N ARG A 126 12.57 14.23 19.03
CA ARG A 126 12.65 15.65 19.30
C ARG A 126 11.82 15.85 20.55
N VAL A 127 12.44 15.66 21.71
CA VAL A 127 12.03 16.39 22.91
C VAL A 127 12.50 17.81 22.66
N GLU A 128 11.80 18.53 21.79
CA GLU A 128 11.86 19.98 21.89
C GLU A 128 11.23 20.30 23.25
N PRO A 129 11.93 20.99 24.17
CA PRO A 129 11.32 21.42 25.41
C PRO A 129 10.07 22.20 25.01
N MET A 130 8.91 21.68 25.42
CA MET A 130 7.63 22.27 25.11
C MET A 130 7.58 23.61 25.82
N GLU A 131 7.93 24.68 25.11
CA GLU A 131 7.57 26.02 25.54
C GLU A 131 6.05 26.06 25.71
N PRO A 132 5.53 26.67 26.78
CA PRO A 132 4.11 26.69 27.05
C PRO A 132 3.39 27.29 25.83
N SER A 133 2.64 26.42 25.14
CA SER A 133 1.83 26.81 23.99
C SER A 133 0.88 27.91 24.44
N GLY A 134 1.04 29.11 23.87
CA GLY A 134 0.08 30.20 24.04
C GLY A 134 -1.33 29.76 23.59
N PRO A 135 -2.37 30.53 23.93
CA PRO A 135 -3.75 30.15 23.63
C PRO A 135 -3.92 29.80 22.15
N VAL A 136 -4.34 28.55 21.90
CA VAL A 136 -4.48 27.99 20.56
C VAL A 136 -5.64 28.68 19.87
N GLY A 137 -5.34 29.73 19.11
CA GLY A 137 -6.29 30.34 18.20
C GLY A 137 -6.65 29.35 17.10
N THR A 138 -7.95 29.17 16.82
CA THR A 138 -8.37 28.40 15.65
C THR A 138 -7.72 28.99 14.41
N THR A 139 -6.88 28.21 13.71
CA THR A 139 -6.25 28.58 12.43
C THR A 139 -7.28 28.57 11.29
N TYR A 140 -8.47 29.14 11.51
CA TYR A 140 -9.44 29.34 10.46
C TYR A 140 -9.06 30.62 9.70
N GLN A 141 -8.36 30.45 8.57
CA GLN A 141 -8.29 31.49 7.57
C GLN A 141 -9.51 31.36 6.66
N ARG A 142 -10.34 32.40 6.61
CA ARG A 142 -11.44 32.48 5.63
C ARG A 142 -10.83 32.43 4.23
N VAL A 143 -11.14 31.38 3.48
CA VAL A 143 -10.83 31.27 2.06
C VAL A 143 -11.43 32.48 1.36
N ASN A 144 -10.60 33.28 0.70
CA ASN A 144 -11.02 34.45 -0.05
C ASN A 144 -11.08 34.06 -1.54
N PRO A 145 -12.26 33.78 -2.12
CA PRO A 145 -12.40 33.21 -3.46
C PRO A 145 -11.78 34.10 -4.56
N VAL A 146 -11.66 35.40 -4.29
CA VAL A 146 -11.07 36.39 -5.21
C VAL A 146 -9.55 36.26 -5.30
N LYS A 147 -8.88 35.71 -4.28
CA LYS A 147 -7.41 35.53 -4.25
C LYS A 147 -6.95 34.20 -4.85
N GLU A 148 -7.78 33.16 -4.81
CA GLU A 148 -7.41 31.81 -5.30
C GLU A 148 -7.76 31.59 -6.78
N ILE A 149 -8.72 32.35 -7.29
CA ILE A 149 -9.05 32.33 -8.70
C ILE A 149 -8.10 33.27 -9.45
N ASN A 150 -7.10 32.69 -10.10
CA ASN A 150 -6.27 33.41 -11.07
C ASN A 150 -7.11 33.74 -12.32
N SER A 151 -7.82 34.89 -12.29
CA SER A 151 -8.69 35.34 -13.40
C SER A 151 -7.95 35.40 -14.73
N GLN A 152 -6.66 35.77 -14.70
CA GLN A 152 -5.86 35.92 -15.91
C GLN A 152 -5.58 34.61 -16.63
N GLU A 153 -5.45 33.49 -15.90
CA GLU A 153 -5.26 32.17 -16.51
C GLU A 153 -6.55 31.63 -17.12
N ARG A 154 -7.69 31.88 -16.46
CA ARG A 154 -9.02 31.52 -16.97
C ARG A 154 -9.34 32.25 -18.27
N ASP A 155 -9.08 33.55 -18.34
CA ASP A 155 -9.39 34.38 -19.51
C ASP A 155 -8.46 34.06 -20.70
N LYS A 156 -7.23 33.60 -20.44
CA LYS A 156 -6.34 33.08 -21.48
C LYS A 156 -6.86 31.77 -22.07
N PHE A 157 -7.40 30.87 -21.24
CA PHE A 157 -7.93 29.59 -21.67
C PHE A 157 -9.15 29.77 -22.60
N TRP A 158 -10.15 30.54 -22.16
CA TRP A 158 -11.37 30.76 -22.94
C TRP A 158 -11.12 31.50 -24.26
N ARG A 159 -10.22 32.50 -24.27
CA ARG A 159 -9.86 33.21 -25.50
C ARG A 159 -9.15 32.31 -26.52
N LYS A 160 -8.34 31.37 -26.06
CA LYS A 160 -7.67 30.41 -26.95
C LYS A 160 -8.69 29.44 -27.56
N GLU A 161 -9.61 28.93 -26.76
CA GLU A 161 -10.71 28.07 -27.25
C GLU A 161 -11.62 28.81 -28.22
N GLU A 162 -12.05 30.04 -27.93
CA GLU A 162 -12.89 30.83 -28.85
C GLU A 162 -12.20 31.08 -30.20
N GLU A 163 -10.89 31.31 -30.18
CA GLU A 163 -10.13 31.54 -31.40
C GLU A 163 -9.96 30.26 -32.24
N GLU A 164 -9.80 29.11 -31.58
CA GLU A 164 -9.77 27.79 -32.24
C GLU A 164 -11.15 27.41 -32.81
N GLU A 165 -12.23 27.62 -32.05
CA GLU A 165 -13.61 27.33 -32.48
C GLU A 165 -14.03 28.23 -33.65
N ARG A 166 -13.65 29.53 -33.61
CA ARG A 166 -13.92 30.47 -34.70
C ARG A 166 -13.22 30.06 -35.99
N LYS A 167 -11.95 29.63 -35.92
CA LYS A 167 -11.22 29.14 -37.09
C LYS A 167 -11.89 27.91 -37.71
N ARG A 168 -12.33 26.97 -36.88
CA ARG A 168 -13.03 25.77 -37.33
C ARG A 168 -14.33 26.13 -38.08
N LEU A 169 -15.10 27.08 -37.56
CA LEU A 169 -16.33 27.58 -38.18
C LEU A 169 -16.08 28.31 -39.51
N GLU A 170 -15.00 29.08 -39.60
CA GLU A 170 -14.59 29.74 -40.85
C GLU A 170 -14.18 28.74 -41.93
N GLU A 171 -13.43 27.71 -41.57
CA GLU A 171 -13.05 26.62 -42.48
C GLU A 171 -14.28 25.83 -42.97
N GLU A 172 -15.22 25.52 -42.08
CA GLU A 172 -16.45 24.81 -42.44
C GLU A 172 -17.33 25.66 -43.36
N LYS A 173 -17.49 26.96 -43.07
CA LYS A 173 -18.22 27.89 -43.93
C LYS A 173 -17.57 28.03 -45.31
N LYS A 174 -16.25 28.14 -45.37
CA LYS A 174 -15.50 28.27 -46.62
C LYS A 174 -15.68 27.01 -47.47
N LYS A 175 -15.55 25.83 -46.86
CA LYS A 175 -15.77 24.56 -47.55
C LYS A 175 -17.19 24.43 -48.09
N LYS A 176 -18.20 24.80 -47.29
CA LYS A 176 -19.60 24.81 -47.72
C LYS A 176 -19.87 25.78 -48.87
N GLN A 177 -19.25 26.97 -48.85
CA GLN A 177 -19.33 27.92 -49.95
C GLN A 177 -18.69 27.39 -51.24
N GLU A 178 -17.51 26.77 -51.14
CA GLU A 178 -16.83 26.16 -52.29
C GLU A 178 -17.63 24.98 -52.88
N GLU A 179 -18.25 24.15 -52.03
CA GLU A 179 -19.14 23.07 -52.47
C GLU A 179 -20.40 23.61 -53.16
N SER A 180 -21.03 24.65 -52.59
CA SER A 180 -22.20 25.31 -53.20
C SER A 180 -21.86 25.91 -54.56
N TYR A 181 -20.72 26.60 -54.67
CA TYR A 181 -20.27 27.21 -55.92
C TYR A 181 -19.96 26.16 -57.00
N LYS A 182 -19.34 25.04 -56.62
CA LYS A 182 -19.13 23.90 -57.55
C LYS A 182 -20.44 23.30 -58.02
N LEU A 183 -21.42 23.14 -57.11
CA LEU A 183 -22.73 22.60 -57.44
C LEU A 183 -23.49 23.52 -58.40
N GLU A 184 -23.48 24.83 -58.16
CA GLU A 184 -24.10 25.83 -59.05
C GLU A 184 -23.48 25.81 -60.45
N LEU A 185 -22.14 25.75 -60.55
CA LEU A 185 -21.46 25.61 -61.83
C LEU A 185 -21.84 24.32 -62.57
N GLU A 186 -21.97 23.20 -61.84
CA GLU A 186 -22.39 21.93 -62.44
C GLU A 186 -23.85 21.97 -62.94
N ILE A 187 -24.75 22.59 -62.19
CA ILE A 187 -26.16 22.79 -62.59
C ILE A 187 -26.23 23.66 -63.86
N ALA A 188 -25.55 24.81 -63.89
CA ALA A 188 -25.54 25.71 -65.05
C ALA A 188 -24.98 25.02 -66.31
N GLN A 189 -23.92 24.20 -66.17
CA GLN A 189 -23.38 23.41 -67.29
C GLN A 189 -24.35 22.33 -67.78
N ARG A 190 -25.12 21.69 -66.88
CA ARG A 190 -26.15 20.71 -67.26
C ARG A 190 -27.31 21.38 -67.99
N GLU A 191 -27.75 22.56 -67.53
CA GLU A 191 -28.79 23.35 -68.21
C GLU A 191 -28.35 23.81 -69.61
N GLU A 192 -27.11 24.28 -69.77
CA GLU A 192 -26.58 24.69 -71.08
C GLU A 192 -26.45 23.51 -72.05
N LYS A 193 -26.02 22.34 -71.56
CA LYS A 193 -25.97 21.10 -72.36
C LYS A 193 -27.38 20.60 -72.73
N GLY A 194 -28.35 20.69 -71.82
CA GLY A 194 -29.74 20.34 -72.09
C GLY A 194 -30.40 21.26 -73.13
N ASN A 195 -30.15 22.57 -73.03
CA ASN A 195 -30.68 23.57 -73.97
C ASN A 195 -30.05 23.46 -75.38
N LYS A 196 -28.78 23.03 -75.47
CA LYS A 196 -28.12 22.73 -76.76
C LYS A 196 -28.59 21.42 -77.40
N ALA A 197 -29.08 20.46 -76.62
CA ALA A 197 -29.61 19.19 -77.14
C ALA A 197 -31.10 19.28 -77.57
N ALA A 198 -31.80 20.35 -77.17
CA ALA A 198 -33.21 20.61 -77.50
C ALA A 198 -33.41 21.59 -78.69
N ARG A 199 -32.31 22.07 -79.29
CA ARG A 199 -32.28 22.84 -80.55
C ARG A 199 -31.79 21.95 -81.68
#